data_AF-A0A6A6P149-F1
#
_entry.id   AF-A0A6A6P149-F1
#
_cell.length_a   1.000
_cell.length_b   1.000
_cell.length_c   1.000
_cell.angle_alpha   90.00
_cell.angle_beta   90.00
_cell.angle_gamma   90.00
#
_symmetry.space_group_name_H-M   'P 1'
#
loop_
_entity.id
_entity.type
_entity.pdbx_description
1 polymer ?
#
loop_
_entity_poly.entity_id
_entity_poly.type
_entity_poly.pdbx_seq_one_letter_code
_entity_poly.pdbx_strand_id
1 'polypeptide(L)'
;MNFTVDFLNFEQYTNLVEEYTMRQMSYQTDILDAFTGVLNSLRNSFRGAFVFGLPITELDAALIWEPDGRLERRTHPENGEPIFPSWSWAGWIGKVTWFVKSHLPLASRVTWVDTQGVRFASAELRGEEYAEMDSKSMESGTYFFKPDDPCRLYRYPIAPESHRPTICLITPGSEYLRFEARSAIFQVTLDEDMDEMFGGVFNEDATLTLRDESGFRAGIIGVSSSVGLEVPAFYEFVALSRTATMSSSDRSTWSIIPDTDEDCGKRPDPGLNEYDQAEDDVDAMSAGFDTRKYSLEKPWPIYNVLMIQPGRTFSRRVGLGVCHVDAFNAAKTELKRVVLG
;
A
#
# COMPACT_ATOMS: atom_id res chain seq x y z
N MET A 1 -3.65 18.61 33.41
CA MET A 1 -3.65 17.15 33.21
C MET A 1 -3.80 16.93 31.71
N ASN A 2 -2.74 16.48 31.05
CA ASN A 2 -2.68 16.27 29.60
C ASN A 2 -2.97 14.80 29.29
N PHE A 3 -4.06 14.55 28.57
CA PHE A 3 -4.46 13.31 27.88
C PHE A 3 -5.32 13.82 26.71
N THR A 4 -5.15 13.52 25.42
CA THR A 4 -4.31 12.58 24.65
C THR A 4 -4.35 13.16 23.22
N VAL A 5 -3.26 13.16 22.46
CA VAL A 5 -3.34 13.52 21.03
C VAL A 5 -4.10 12.39 20.33
N ASP A 6 -5.23 12.69 19.70
CA ASP A 6 -6.02 11.71 18.96
C ASP A 6 -5.22 11.15 17.78
N PHE A 7 -4.96 9.84 17.80
CA PHE A 7 -4.10 9.21 16.80
C PHE A 7 -4.84 9.03 15.46
N LEU A 8 -4.05 9.12 14.39
CA LEU A 8 -4.44 9.06 12.99
C LEU A 8 -5.04 7.68 12.67
N ASN A 9 -6.25 7.63 12.08
CA ASN A 9 -7.02 6.37 11.97
C ASN A 9 -6.22 5.23 11.30
N PHE A 10 -5.50 5.54 10.23
CA PHE A 10 -4.71 4.57 9.50
C PHE A 10 -3.43 4.18 10.23
N GLU A 11 -2.76 5.11 10.92
CA GLU A 11 -1.57 4.78 11.73
C GLU A 11 -1.93 3.93 12.95
N GLN A 12 -3.05 4.21 13.60
CA GLN A 12 -3.58 3.35 14.66
C GLN A 12 -3.76 1.92 14.12
N TYR A 13 -4.42 1.80 12.97
CA TYR A 13 -4.64 0.50 12.32
C TYR A 13 -3.32 -0.21 11.99
N THR A 14 -2.37 0.46 11.32
CA THR A 14 -1.08 -0.17 10.97
C THR A 14 -0.34 -0.59 12.22
N ASN A 15 -0.15 0.30 13.21
CA ASN A 15 0.54 -0.03 14.47
C ASN A 15 -0.07 -1.25 15.16
N LEU A 16 -1.40 -1.31 15.23
CA LEU A 16 -2.11 -2.44 15.85
C LEU A 16 -1.90 -3.75 15.07
N VAL A 17 -1.89 -3.71 13.73
CA VAL A 17 -1.62 -4.89 12.90
C VAL A 17 -0.15 -5.33 13.02
N GLU A 18 0.78 -4.39 12.98
CA GLU A 18 2.22 -4.67 13.14
C GLU A 18 2.52 -5.31 14.49
N GLU A 19 1.97 -4.76 15.58
CA GLU A 19 2.08 -5.36 16.92
C GLU A 19 1.42 -6.73 17.03
N TYR A 20 0.29 -6.92 16.35
CA TYR A 20 -0.48 -8.14 16.46
C TYR A 20 0.15 -9.29 15.67
N THR A 21 0.69 -9.01 14.48
CA THR A 21 1.33 -10.00 13.61
C THR A 21 2.65 -10.54 14.17
N MET A 22 3.29 -9.82 15.10
CA MET A 22 4.44 -10.33 15.87
C MET A 22 4.08 -11.46 16.86
N ARG A 23 2.80 -11.63 17.21
CA ARG A 23 2.41 -12.56 18.27
C ARG A 23 2.38 -14.00 17.78
N GLN A 24 2.84 -14.91 18.64
CA GLN A 24 2.66 -16.34 18.42
C GLN A 24 1.25 -16.78 18.82
N MET A 25 0.50 -17.30 17.86
CA MET A 25 -0.86 -17.79 18.08
C MET A 25 -0.89 -19.30 18.32
N SER A 26 -1.73 -19.74 19.26
CA SER A 26 -1.99 -21.18 19.47
C SER A 26 -2.80 -21.79 18.33
N TYR A 27 -3.79 -21.07 17.81
CA TYR A 27 -4.64 -21.51 16.71
C TYR A 27 -4.51 -20.55 15.54
N GLN A 28 -3.89 -21.04 14.45
CA GLN A 28 -3.62 -20.20 13.29
C GLN A 28 -4.91 -19.72 12.61
N THR A 29 -5.99 -20.49 12.70
CA THR A 29 -7.32 -20.20 12.13
C THR A 29 -8.00 -18.98 12.73
N ASP A 30 -7.62 -18.58 13.94
CA ASP A 30 -8.43 -17.64 14.73
C ASP A 30 -7.90 -16.21 14.65
N ILE A 31 -6.89 -15.92 13.81
CA ILE A 31 -6.22 -14.62 13.77
C ILE A 31 -7.18 -13.45 13.52
N LEU A 32 -8.12 -13.60 12.58
CA LEU A 32 -9.11 -12.55 12.30
C LEU A 32 -10.16 -12.44 13.41
N ASP A 33 -10.61 -13.57 13.95
CA ASP A 33 -11.59 -13.59 15.04
C ASP A 33 -11.01 -12.95 16.30
N ALA A 34 -9.76 -13.26 16.63
CA ALA A 34 -9.05 -12.70 17.76
C ALA A 34 -8.66 -11.22 17.55
N PHE A 35 -8.55 -10.75 16.30
CA PHE A 35 -8.35 -9.32 15.97
C PHE A 35 -9.68 -8.54 15.84
N THR A 36 -10.83 -9.21 15.82
CA THR A 36 -12.13 -8.57 15.57
C THR A 36 -12.49 -7.51 16.61
N GLY A 37 -12.10 -7.70 17.89
CA GLY A 37 -12.31 -6.68 18.92
C GLY A 37 -11.62 -5.36 18.60
N VAL A 38 -10.40 -5.43 18.06
CA VAL A 38 -9.64 -4.26 17.61
C VAL A 38 -10.32 -3.61 16.40
N LEU A 39 -10.67 -4.41 15.37
CA LEU A 39 -11.35 -3.90 14.17
C LEU A 39 -12.67 -3.21 14.51
N ASN A 40 -13.45 -3.77 15.43
CA ASN A 40 -14.71 -3.18 15.89
C ASN A 40 -14.51 -1.83 16.57
N SER A 41 -13.41 -1.64 17.30
CA SER A 41 -13.07 -0.35 17.91
C SER A 41 -12.70 0.72 16.86
N LEU A 42 -12.15 0.29 15.72
CA LEU A 42 -11.71 1.16 14.62
C LEU A 42 -12.83 1.48 13.61
N ARG A 43 -13.94 0.71 13.57
CA ARG A 43 -15.04 0.90 12.59
C ARG A 43 -15.52 2.34 12.47
N ASN A 44 -15.66 3.04 13.60
CA ASN A 44 -16.13 4.44 13.59
C ASN A 44 -15.08 5.40 13.00
N SER A 45 -13.80 5.16 13.23
CA SER A 45 -12.69 5.96 12.69
C SER A 45 -12.46 5.73 11.20
N PHE A 46 -12.92 4.59 10.68
CA PHE A 46 -12.87 4.24 9.26
C PHE A 46 -14.20 4.48 8.54
N ARG A 47 -15.29 4.72 9.29
CA ARG A 47 -16.68 4.81 8.78
C ARG A 47 -17.03 3.68 7.82
N GLY A 48 -16.47 2.49 8.05
CA GLY A 48 -16.50 1.40 7.09
C GLY A 48 -16.18 0.05 7.72
N ALA A 49 -16.45 -1.00 6.94
CA ALA A 49 -16.17 -2.37 7.33
C ALA A 49 -14.71 -2.75 7.05
N PHE A 50 -14.35 -3.95 7.52
CA PHE A 50 -13.06 -4.58 7.25
C PHE A 50 -13.28 -5.87 6.49
N VAL A 51 -12.36 -6.19 5.59
CA VAL A 51 -12.38 -7.38 4.75
C VAL A 51 -11.05 -8.11 4.88
N PHE A 52 -11.09 -9.35 5.38
CA PHE A 52 -9.89 -10.10 5.76
C PHE A 52 -8.87 -9.25 6.56
N GLY A 53 -9.37 -8.47 7.52
CA GLY A 53 -8.54 -7.61 8.36
C GLY A 53 -8.15 -6.26 7.75
N LEU A 54 -8.42 -5.98 6.47
CA LEU A 54 -8.10 -4.70 5.81
C LEU A 54 -9.31 -3.74 5.80
N PRO A 55 -9.14 -2.43 6.07
CA PRO A 55 -10.22 -1.45 5.95
C PRO A 55 -10.65 -1.28 4.48
N ILE A 56 -11.96 -1.41 4.20
CA ILE A 56 -12.45 -1.34 2.81
C ILE A 56 -12.25 0.06 2.20
N THR A 57 -12.32 1.10 3.02
CA THR A 57 -12.25 2.50 2.63
C THR A 57 -10.83 2.96 2.33
N GLU A 58 -9.82 2.20 2.74
CA GLU A 58 -8.39 2.47 2.54
C GLU A 58 -7.71 1.24 1.95
N LEU A 59 -8.43 0.43 1.17
CA LEU A 59 -7.95 -0.88 0.71
C LEU A 59 -6.68 -0.77 -0.13
N ASP A 60 -6.56 0.28 -0.94
CA ASP A 60 -5.35 0.60 -1.70
C ASP A 60 -4.13 0.85 -0.81
N ALA A 61 -4.29 1.65 0.25
CA ALA A 61 -3.24 1.87 1.24
C ALA A 61 -3.01 0.63 2.13
N ALA A 62 -4.07 -0.11 2.47
CA ALA A 62 -3.99 -1.28 3.32
C ALA A 62 -3.31 -2.47 2.61
N LEU A 63 -3.25 -2.49 1.28
CA LEU A 63 -2.54 -3.52 0.52
C LEU A 63 -1.03 -3.28 0.41
N ILE A 64 -0.50 -2.13 0.85
CA ILE A 64 0.93 -1.81 0.74
C ILE A 64 1.76 -2.24 1.97
N TRP A 65 1.24 -3.17 2.80
CA TRP A 65 2.09 -3.79 3.82
C TRP A 65 3.25 -4.53 3.18
N GLU A 66 4.34 -4.75 3.90
CA GLU A 66 5.47 -5.56 3.47
C GLU A 66 5.98 -6.47 4.59
N PRO A 67 6.73 -7.53 4.27
CA PRO A 67 7.43 -8.33 5.28
C PRO A 67 8.37 -7.47 6.14
N ASP A 68 8.32 -7.65 7.46
CA ASP A 68 9.35 -7.20 8.39
C ASP A 68 10.03 -8.44 8.99
N GLY A 69 10.85 -9.08 8.15
CA GLY A 69 11.42 -10.40 8.39
C GLY A 69 10.60 -11.54 7.77
N ARG A 70 10.82 -12.76 8.27
CA ARG A 70 10.36 -13.97 7.59
C ARG A 70 8.86 -14.12 7.72
N LEU A 71 8.18 -14.16 6.57
CA LEU A 71 6.78 -14.52 6.49
C LEU A 71 6.63 -15.96 6.01
N GLU A 72 5.65 -16.68 6.54
CA GLU A 72 5.25 -17.99 6.03
C GLU A 72 3.76 -18.01 5.74
N ARG A 73 3.33 -18.76 4.73
CA ARG A 73 1.88 -18.87 4.45
C ARG A 73 1.18 -19.58 5.60
N ARG A 74 0.14 -18.93 6.11
CA ARG A 74 -0.72 -19.47 7.15
C ARG A 74 -1.63 -20.54 6.56
N THR A 75 -1.42 -21.78 6.98
CA THR A 75 -2.07 -22.97 6.43
C THR A 75 -2.73 -23.81 7.52
N HIS A 76 -3.72 -24.61 7.13
CA HIS A 76 -4.35 -25.59 8.01
C HIS A 76 -3.35 -26.71 8.35
N PRO A 77 -3.16 -27.08 9.63
CA PRO A 77 -2.23 -28.15 10.01
C PRO A 77 -2.57 -29.52 9.40
N GLU A 78 -3.86 -29.75 9.13
CA GLU A 78 -4.41 -31.03 8.67
C GLU A 78 -4.09 -31.32 7.20
N ASN A 79 -4.13 -30.31 6.33
CA ASN A 79 -4.06 -30.49 4.87
C ASN A 79 -3.08 -29.52 4.17
N GLY A 80 -2.49 -28.57 4.88
CA GLY A 80 -1.57 -27.58 4.31
C GLY A 80 -2.21 -26.54 3.41
N GLU A 81 -3.55 -26.49 3.33
CA GLU A 81 -4.25 -25.50 2.50
C GLU A 81 -4.20 -24.11 3.17
N PRO A 82 -4.07 -23.02 2.39
CA PRO A 82 -4.13 -21.67 2.92
C PRO A 82 -5.43 -21.40 3.70
N ILE A 83 -5.31 -20.74 4.86
CA ILE A 83 -6.46 -20.37 5.69
C ILE A 83 -7.09 -19.06 5.19
N PHE A 84 -6.25 -18.11 4.79
CA PHE A 84 -6.67 -16.77 4.35
C PHE A 84 -5.94 -16.38 3.06
N PRO A 85 -6.50 -15.42 2.32
CA PRO A 85 -5.95 -15.05 1.04
C PRO A 85 -4.55 -14.44 1.13
N SER A 86 -3.76 -14.62 0.08
CA SER A 86 -2.36 -14.16 0.06
C SER A 86 -2.23 -12.63 0.14
N TRP A 87 -3.26 -11.88 -0.25
CA TRP A 87 -3.28 -10.42 -0.25
C TRP A 87 -3.57 -9.79 1.13
N SER A 88 -4.09 -10.58 2.08
CA SER A 88 -4.30 -10.14 3.46
C SER A 88 -3.08 -10.47 4.31
N TRP A 89 -2.71 -9.58 5.24
CA TRP A 89 -1.70 -9.85 6.27
C TRP A 89 -2.06 -11.09 7.11
N ALA A 90 -3.35 -11.39 7.27
CA ALA A 90 -3.83 -12.57 7.99
C ALA A 90 -3.43 -13.89 7.30
N GLY A 91 -3.15 -13.86 5.99
CA GLY A 91 -2.67 -15.01 5.22
C GLY A 91 -1.23 -15.44 5.53
N TRP A 92 -0.56 -14.75 6.46
CA TRP A 92 0.85 -14.91 6.76
C TRP A 92 1.12 -15.08 8.26
N ILE A 93 2.22 -15.76 8.58
CA ILE A 93 2.81 -15.90 9.90
C ILE A 93 4.12 -15.12 9.88
N GLY A 94 4.29 -14.17 10.80
CA GLY A 94 5.45 -13.28 10.85
C GLY A 94 5.02 -11.80 10.85
N LYS A 95 5.95 -10.91 11.20
CA LYS A 95 5.70 -9.49 11.33
C LYS A 95 5.55 -8.84 9.95
N VAL A 96 4.54 -8.00 9.80
CA VAL A 96 4.37 -7.11 8.64
C VAL A 96 4.62 -5.66 9.06
N THR A 97 4.88 -4.77 8.09
CA THR A 97 5.01 -3.33 8.34
C THR A 97 4.47 -2.47 7.20
N TRP A 98 4.19 -1.21 7.50
CA TRP A 98 3.96 -0.13 6.54
C TRP A 98 4.96 1.03 6.69
N PHE A 99 5.99 0.91 7.53
CA PHE A 99 6.83 2.00 8.08
C PHE A 99 7.06 3.18 7.12
N VAL A 100 7.70 2.97 5.96
CA VAL A 100 8.03 4.07 5.02
C VAL A 100 6.82 4.58 4.24
N LYS A 101 5.81 3.74 4.00
CA LYS A 101 4.69 4.04 3.08
C LYS A 101 3.43 4.55 3.79
N SER A 102 3.34 4.35 5.11
CA SER A 102 2.16 4.73 5.88
C SER A 102 1.97 6.25 5.96
N HIS A 103 3.04 7.02 6.05
CA HIS A 103 2.98 8.48 6.22
C HIS A 103 2.97 9.26 4.90
N LEU A 104 3.36 8.60 3.79
CA LEU A 104 3.43 9.29 2.50
C LEU A 104 2.03 9.40 1.85
N PRO A 105 1.74 10.52 1.17
CA PRO A 105 0.53 10.65 0.37
C PRO A 105 0.43 9.49 -0.63
N LEU A 106 -0.78 8.94 -0.77
CA LEU A 106 -1.04 7.80 -1.64
C LEU A 106 -2.21 8.07 -2.57
N ALA A 107 -1.94 7.98 -3.87
CA ALA A 107 -2.90 8.14 -4.97
C ALA A 107 -3.25 6.77 -5.57
N SER A 108 -4.50 6.35 -5.45
CA SER A 108 -4.93 5.04 -5.97
C SER A 108 -4.73 4.93 -7.48
N ARG A 109 -4.31 3.74 -7.96
CA ARG A 109 -4.18 3.40 -9.39
C ARG A 109 -4.95 2.14 -9.76
N VAL A 110 -5.90 1.79 -8.91
CA VAL A 110 -6.72 0.59 -9.01
C VAL A 110 -8.16 0.99 -9.23
N THR A 111 -8.82 0.34 -10.19
CA THR A 111 -10.27 0.36 -10.32
C THR A 111 -10.81 -0.94 -9.76
N TRP A 112 -11.48 -0.87 -8.61
CA TRP A 112 -12.08 -2.03 -7.97
C TRP A 112 -13.24 -2.57 -8.78
N VAL A 113 -13.46 -3.88 -8.69
CA VAL A 113 -14.58 -4.55 -9.33
C VAL A 113 -15.34 -5.33 -8.27
N ASP A 114 -16.61 -4.99 -8.08
CA ASP A 114 -17.46 -5.67 -7.11
C ASP A 114 -17.90 -7.07 -7.60
N THR A 115 -18.66 -7.78 -6.77
CA THR A 115 -19.16 -9.13 -7.09
C THR A 115 -20.16 -9.18 -8.25
N GLN A 116 -20.75 -8.04 -8.64
CA GLN A 116 -21.66 -7.91 -9.78
C GLN A 116 -20.92 -7.44 -11.05
N GLY A 117 -19.63 -7.13 -10.96
CA GLY A 117 -18.83 -6.61 -12.07
C GLY A 117 -18.86 -5.08 -12.20
N VAL A 118 -19.43 -4.38 -11.22
CA VAL A 118 -19.46 -2.91 -11.20
C VAL A 118 -18.07 -2.40 -10.86
N ARG A 119 -17.58 -1.47 -11.69
CA ARG A 119 -16.30 -0.80 -11.51
C ARG A 119 -16.47 0.42 -10.61
N PHE A 120 -15.53 0.63 -9.69
CA PHE A 120 -15.51 1.83 -8.86
C PHE A 120 -14.09 2.19 -8.40
N ALA A 121 -13.84 3.47 -8.15
CA ALA A 121 -12.61 3.98 -7.55
C ALA A 121 -12.69 3.98 -6.02
N SER A 122 -11.54 3.99 -5.33
CA SER A 122 -11.51 4.14 -3.87
C SER A 122 -12.22 5.43 -3.39
N ALA A 123 -12.10 6.53 -4.14
CA ALA A 123 -12.76 7.79 -3.83
C ALA A 123 -14.29 7.69 -3.94
N GLU A 124 -14.81 6.99 -4.95
CA GLU A 124 -16.25 6.75 -5.12
C GLU A 124 -16.82 5.92 -3.95
N LEU A 125 -16.07 4.91 -3.48
CA LEU A 125 -16.45 4.13 -2.29
C LEU A 125 -16.53 4.99 -1.02
N ARG A 126 -15.67 6.00 -0.89
CA ARG A 126 -15.66 6.95 0.24
C ARG A 126 -16.80 7.97 0.16
N GLY A 127 -17.27 8.29 -1.03
CA GLY A 127 -18.37 9.22 -1.27
C GLY A 127 -17.96 10.70 -1.24
N GLU A 128 -18.89 11.57 -1.65
CA GLU A 128 -18.68 13.02 -1.75
C GLU A 128 -18.84 13.69 -0.37
N GLU A 129 -17.77 13.79 0.41
CA GLU A 129 -17.75 14.63 1.65
C GLU A 129 -16.56 15.60 1.69
N TYR A 130 -15.83 15.74 0.58
CA TYR A 130 -14.69 16.63 0.44
C TYR A 130 -15.00 18.09 0.83
N ALA A 131 -16.23 18.57 0.58
CA ALA A 131 -16.62 19.95 0.85
C ALA A 131 -16.92 20.26 2.32
N GLU A 132 -17.17 19.24 3.15
CA GLU A 132 -17.55 19.42 4.56
C GLU A 132 -16.39 19.14 5.53
N MET A 133 -15.29 18.60 5.04
CA MET A 133 -14.10 18.28 5.84
C MET A 133 -13.04 19.36 5.66
N ASP A 134 -12.39 19.72 6.76
CA ASP A 134 -11.19 20.55 6.73
C ASP A 134 -9.95 19.63 6.75
N SER A 135 -8.78 20.18 6.43
CA SER A 135 -7.53 19.44 6.37
C SER A 135 -6.50 20.01 7.34
N LYS A 136 -5.68 19.11 7.90
CA LYS A 136 -4.55 19.46 8.77
C LYS A 136 -3.27 18.89 8.18
N SER A 137 -2.21 19.69 8.25
CA SER A 137 -0.84 19.22 7.99
C SER A 137 -0.23 18.71 9.27
N MET A 138 0.31 17.50 9.23
CA MET A 138 1.05 16.88 10.32
C MET A 138 2.36 16.31 9.78
N GLU A 139 3.28 15.96 10.68
CA GLU A 139 4.56 15.32 10.33
C GLU A 139 4.35 14.11 9.42
N SER A 140 3.29 13.34 9.69
CA SER A 140 2.95 12.14 8.93
C SER A 140 1.99 12.32 7.75
N GLY A 141 1.77 13.56 7.30
CA GLY A 141 1.05 13.83 6.05
C GLY A 141 -0.18 14.73 6.17
N THR A 142 -1.06 14.64 5.17
CA THR A 142 -2.35 15.36 5.14
C THR A 142 -3.44 14.49 5.74
N TYR A 143 -4.12 15.05 6.73
CA TYR A 143 -5.28 14.40 7.34
C TYR A 143 -6.50 15.29 7.25
N PHE A 144 -7.66 14.66 7.21
CA PHE A 144 -8.95 15.31 7.09
C PHE A 144 -9.71 15.13 8.39
N PHE A 145 -10.50 16.12 8.76
CA PHE A 145 -11.33 16.07 9.96
C PHE A 145 -12.62 16.84 9.71
N LYS A 146 -13.64 16.54 10.52
CA LYS A 146 -14.84 17.37 10.50
C LYS A 146 -14.69 18.51 11.51
N PRO A 147 -15.10 19.74 11.18
CA PRO A 147 -15.03 20.87 12.12
C PRO A 147 -15.77 20.64 13.45
N ASP A 148 -16.79 19.78 13.48
CA ASP A 148 -17.55 19.40 14.67
C ASP A 148 -16.90 18.28 15.51
N ASP A 149 -15.93 17.55 14.95
CA ASP A 149 -15.14 16.50 15.60
C ASP A 149 -13.66 16.59 15.16
N PRO A 150 -12.92 17.65 15.54
CA PRO A 150 -11.56 17.90 15.06
C PRO A 150 -10.52 16.91 15.60
N CYS A 151 -10.91 16.14 16.60
CA CYS A 151 -10.14 15.07 17.20
C CYS A 151 -10.07 13.84 16.28
N ARG A 152 -11.11 13.57 15.49
CA ARG A 152 -11.12 12.39 14.63
C ARG A 152 -10.53 12.70 13.26
N LEU A 153 -9.33 12.17 13.04
CA LEU A 153 -8.54 12.37 11.84
C LEU A 153 -8.66 11.18 10.88
N TYR A 154 -8.92 11.48 9.60
CA TYR A 154 -9.07 10.52 8.51
C TYR A 154 -7.96 10.70 7.49
N ARG A 155 -7.39 9.60 6.99
CA ARG A 155 -6.42 9.64 5.88
C ARG A 155 -6.99 10.27 4.61
N TYR A 156 -8.25 10.01 4.32
CA TYR A 156 -8.95 10.55 3.14
C TYR A 156 -10.29 11.15 3.56
N PRO A 157 -10.84 12.08 2.76
CA PRO A 157 -12.22 12.52 2.93
C PRO A 157 -13.17 11.33 2.77
N ILE A 158 -14.16 11.22 3.66
CA ILE A 158 -15.01 10.04 3.74
C ILE A 158 -16.40 10.34 4.28
N ALA A 159 -17.41 10.15 3.42
CA ALA A 159 -18.81 10.33 3.76
C ALA A 159 -19.30 9.35 4.85
N PRO A 160 -20.40 9.67 5.55
CA PRO A 160 -21.05 8.74 6.46
C PRO A 160 -21.49 7.49 5.70
N GLU A 161 -21.45 6.33 6.34
CA GLU A 161 -21.78 5.04 5.70
C GLU A 161 -23.14 5.02 4.99
N SER A 162 -24.13 5.77 5.50
CA SER A 162 -25.45 5.91 4.87
C SER A 162 -25.47 6.65 3.53
N HIS A 163 -24.43 7.45 3.23
CA HIS A 163 -24.30 8.22 1.99
C HIS A 163 -23.33 7.56 1.00
N ARG A 164 -22.69 6.45 1.38
CA ARG A 164 -21.74 5.73 0.53
C ARG A 164 -22.47 4.72 -0.36
N PRO A 165 -21.95 4.42 -1.56
CA PRO A 165 -22.52 3.38 -2.41
C PRO A 165 -22.47 2.01 -1.72
N THR A 166 -23.54 1.22 -1.86
CA THR A 166 -23.58 -0.15 -1.37
C THR A 166 -22.79 -1.05 -2.30
N ILE A 167 -21.57 -1.42 -1.89
CA ILE A 167 -20.65 -2.23 -2.68
C ILE A 167 -20.39 -3.55 -1.98
N CYS A 168 -20.49 -4.65 -2.73
CA CYS A 168 -20.11 -5.98 -2.26
C CYS A 168 -18.75 -6.34 -2.87
N LEU A 169 -17.67 -6.06 -2.13
CA LEU A 169 -16.28 -6.29 -2.55
C LEU A 169 -15.94 -7.78 -2.74
N ILE A 170 -16.41 -8.63 -1.82
CA ILE A 170 -16.10 -10.06 -1.78
C ILE A 170 -17.39 -10.88 -1.74
N THR A 171 -17.47 -11.93 -2.57
CA THR A 171 -18.61 -12.85 -2.55
C THR A 171 -18.62 -13.62 -1.23
N PRO A 172 -19.79 -13.79 -0.55
CA PRO A 172 -19.85 -14.62 0.65
C PRO A 172 -19.25 -16.01 0.41
N GLY A 173 -18.30 -16.42 1.27
CA GLY A 173 -17.57 -17.69 1.14
C GLY A 173 -16.43 -17.69 0.11
N SER A 174 -16.11 -16.56 -0.51
CA SER A 174 -14.95 -16.38 -1.39
C SER A 174 -13.89 -15.50 -0.73
N GLU A 175 -12.66 -15.59 -1.21
CA GLU A 175 -11.53 -14.74 -0.83
C GLU A 175 -11.02 -13.87 -1.99
N TYR A 176 -11.75 -13.85 -3.10
CA TYR A 176 -11.29 -13.26 -4.35
C TYR A 176 -11.53 -11.76 -4.42
N LEU A 177 -10.46 -10.99 -4.35
CA LEU A 177 -10.44 -9.54 -4.55
C LEU A 177 -10.24 -9.24 -6.04
N ARG A 178 -11.14 -8.45 -6.63
CA ARG A 178 -11.12 -8.16 -8.07
C ARG A 178 -10.88 -6.68 -8.32
N PHE A 179 -9.99 -6.40 -9.26
CA PHE A 179 -9.71 -5.04 -9.68
C PHE A 179 -9.06 -4.98 -11.06
N GLU A 180 -9.02 -3.80 -11.64
CA GLU A 180 -8.29 -3.49 -12.86
C GLU A 180 -7.13 -2.54 -12.51
N ALA A 181 -5.93 -2.87 -13.00
CA ALA A 181 -4.72 -2.10 -12.76
C ALA A 181 -3.76 -2.26 -13.94
N ARG A 182 -2.83 -1.31 -14.07
CA ARG A 182 -1.74 -1.43 -15.04
C ARG A 182 -0.74 -2.46 -14.54
N SER A 183 -0.35 -3.39 -15.42
CA SER A 183 0.68 -4.39 -15.17
C SER A 183 1.91 -4.15 -16.03
N ALA A 184 3.09 -4.48 -15.50
CA ALA A 184 4.36 -4.47 -16.20
C ALA A 184 5.19 -5.69 -15.77
N ILE A 185 6.14 -6.10 -16.63
CA ILE A 185 7.07 -7.18 -16.34
C ILE A 185 8.46 -6.59 -16.15
N PHE A 186 9.11 -6.95 -15.05
CA PHE A 186 10.48 -6.52 -14.73
C PHE A 186 11.38 -7.73 -14.48
N GLN A 187 12.66 -7.58 -14.81
CA GLN A 187 13.66 -8.53 -14.34
C GLN A 187 13.96 -8.23 -12.87
N VAL A 188 13.86 -9.26 -12.04
CA VAL A 188 14.23 -9.22 -10.63
C VAL A 188 15.62 -9.82 -10.49
N THR A 189 16.52 -9.11 -9.81
CA THR A 189 17.92 -9.52 -9.59
C THR A 189 18.32 -9.37 -8.12
N LEU A 190 19.30 -10.16 -7.70
CA LEU A 190 20.06 -9.87 -6.48
C LEU A 190 20.96 -8.65 -6.72
N ASP A 191 21.20 -7.88 -5.68
CA ASP A 191 22.08 -6.72 -5.71
C ASP A 191 22.86 -6.72 -4.39
N GLU A 192 24.17 -6.96 -4.48
CA GLU A 192 25.04 -7.26 -3.33
C GLU A 192 25.19 -6.05 -2.38
N ASP A 193 24.97 -4.84 -2.88
CA ASP A 193 25.17 -3.58 -2.14
C ASP A 193 23.94 -3.17 -1.28
N MET A 194 22.84 -3.93 -1.34
CA MET A 194 21.55 -3.53 -0.72
C MET A 194 21.60 -3.51 0.80
N ASP A 195 22.25 -4.48 1.42
CA ASP A 195 22.36 -4.56 2.89
C ASP A 195 23.15 -3.37 3.47
N GLU A 196 24.14 -2.85 2.71
CA GLU A 196 24.91 -1.68 3.10
C GLU A 196 24.12 -0.37 2.93
N MET A 197 23.28 -0.26 1.88
CA MET A 197 22.53 0.96 1.56
C MET A 197 21.32 1.20 2.48
N PHE A 198 20.67 0.14 2.95
CA PHE A 198 19.48 0.27 3.79
C PHE A 198 19.77 0.20 5.29
N GLY A 199 21.02 0.01 5.72
CA GLY A 199 21.43 0.08 7.12
C GLY A 199 20.63 -0.83 8.08
N GLY A 200 20.05 -1.93 7.58
CA GLY A 200 19.16 -2.80 8.34
C GLY A 200 17.73 -2.27 8.54
N VAL A 201 17.29 -1.23 7.83
CA VAL A 201 15.90 -0.72 7.84
C VAL A 201 14.91 -1.78 7.36
N PHE A 202 15.33 -2.64 6.42
CA PHE A 202 14.60 -3.84 6.04
C PHE A 202 15.25 -5.04 6.75
N ASN A 203 14.53 -5.71 7.65
CA ASN A 203 15.02 -6.96 8.28
C ASN A 203 15.32 -8.04 7.22
N GLU A 204 16.24 -8.96 7.57
CA GLU A 204 17.01 -9.94 6.75
C GLU A 204 16.23 -10.90 5.80
N ASP A 205 15.18 -10.44 5.11
CA ASP A 205 14.47 -11.17 4.07
C ASP A 205 14.47 -10.39 2.75
N ALA A 206 14.96 -11.06 1.70
CA ALA A 206 15.34 -10.58 0.37
C ALA A 206 14.63 -9.30 -0.14
N THR A 207 15.27 -8.15 0.06
CA THR A 207 15.06 -6.98 -0.79
C THR A 207 15.78 -7.21 -2.12
N LEU A 208 15.02 -7.29 -3.21
CA LEU A 208 15.54 -7.55 -4.55
C LEU A 208 15.42 -6.30 -5.42
N THR A 209 16.23 -6.22 -6.47
CA THR A 209 16.27 -5.09 -7.39
C THR A 209 15.39 -5.37 -8.62
N LEU A 210 14.58 -4.37 -9.00
CA LEU A 210 13.89 -4.32 -10.29
C LEU A 210 14.81 -3.65 -11.33
N ARG A 211 15.10 -4.34 -12.43
CA ARG A 211 15.92 -3.81 -13.53
C ARG A 211 15.05 -3.43 -14.72
N ASP A 212 15.30 -2.26 -15.31
CA ASP A 212 14.72 -1.91 -16.60
C ASP A 212 15.39 -2.65 -17.78
N GLU A 213 14.89 -2.45 -19.00
CA GLU A 213 15.44 -3.08 -20.21
C GLU A 213 16.91 -2.71 -20.50
N SER A 214 17.40 -1.62 -19.90
CA SER A 214 18.77 -1.12 -20.03
C SER A 214 19.67 -1.55 -18.84
N GLY A 215 19.16 -2.32 -17.88
CA GLY A 215 19.88 -2.79 -16.69
C GLY A 215 19.97 -1.78 -15.53
N PHE A 216 19.34 -0.61 -15.64
CA PHE A 216 19.29 0.38 -14.56
C PHE A 216 18.34 -0.08 -13.46
N ARG A 217 18.65 0.30 -12.21
CA ARG A 217 17.78 0.06 -11.05
C ARG A 217 16.52 0.92 -11.21
N ALA A 218 15.41 0.27 -11.53
CA ALA A 218 14.09 0.85 -11.74
C ALA A 218 13.25 0.87 -10.47
N GLY A 219 13.68 0.14 -9.44
CA GLY A 219 12.93 -0.04 -8.20
C GLY A 219 13.48 -1.18 -7.37
N ILE A 220 12.79 -1.44 -6.26
CA ILE A 220 13.09 -2.52 -5.31
C ILE A 220 11.82 -3.26 -4.96
N ILE A 221 11.97 -4.51 -4.49
CA ILE A 221 10.85 -5.32 -3.99
C ILE A 221 11.26 -6.08 -2.74
N GLY A 222 10.42 -6.02 -1.71
CA GLY A 222 10.50 -6.90 -0.54
C GLY A 222 9.73 -8.20 -0.80
N VAL A 223 10.42 -9.33 -0.67
CA VAL A 223 9.83 -10.67 -0.77
C VAL A 223 10.37 -11.53 0.37
N SER A 224 9.50 -12.28 1.04
CA SER A 224 9.99 -13.24 2.04
C SER A 224 10.73 -14.39 1.38
N SER A 225 11.87 -14.78 1.96
CA SER A 225 12.67 -15.93 1.49
C SER A 225 11.89 -17.24 1.41
N SER A 226 10.83 -17.39 2.21
CA SER A 226 9.95 -18.57 2.19
C SER A 226 9.21 -18.77 0.87
N VAL A 227 9.06 -17.72 0.05
CA VAL A 227 8.40 -17.81 -1.26
C VAL A 227 9.29 -18.56 -2.27
N GLY A 228 10.61 -18.57 -2.07
CA GLY A 228 11.54 -19.33 -2.91
C GLY A 228 11.61 -18.83 -4.36
N LEU A 229 11.82 -17.54 -4.56
CA LEU A 229 11.93 -16.97 -5.90
C LEU A 229 13.20 -17.42 -6.64
N GLU A 230 13.05 -17.73 -7.92
CA GLU A 230 14.19 -17.89 -8.83
C GLU A 230 14.71 -16.50 -9.22
N VAL A 231 16.01 -16.26 -9.01
CA VAL A 231 16.64 -14.97 -9.30
C VAL A 231 18.00 -15.24 -9.98
N PRO A 232 18.31 -14.61 -11.13
CA PRO A 232 17.51 -13.61 -11.84
C PRO A 232 16.37 -14.21 -12.69
N ALA A 233 15.18 -13.61 -12.64
CA ALA A 233 14.05 -14.00 -13.49
C ALA A 233 13.07 -12.82 -13.70
N PHE A 234 12.14 -12.98 -14.64
CA PHE A 234 11.12 -11.97 -14.94
C PHE A 234 9.82 -12.26 -14.21
N TYR A 235 9.24 -11.22 -13.60
CA TYR A 235 8.00 -11.32 -12.84
C TYR A 235 7.02 -10.21 -13.20
N GLU A 236 5.74 -10.49 -13.00
CA GLU A 236 4.64 -9.55 -13.26
C GLU A 236 4.32 -8.71 -12.03
N PHE A 237 4.17 -7.41 -12.24
CA PHE A 237 3.90 -6.41 -11.23
C PHE A 237 2.66 -5.62 -11.62
N VAL A 238 1.81 -5.30 -10.65
CA VAL A 238 0.65 -4.42 -10.84
C VAL A 238 0.81 -3.14 -10.03
N ALA A 239 0.53 -1.99 -10.63
CA ALA A 239 0.58 -0.70 -9.95
C ALA A 239 -0.66 -0.52 -9.05
N LEU A 240 -0.46 -0.50 -7.73
CA LEU A 240 -1.56 -0.29 -6.77
C LEU A 240 -1.85 1.18 -6.56
N SER A 241 -0.79 1.98 -6.43
CA SER A 241 -0.91 3.38 -6.13
C SER A 241 0.36 4.13 -6.52
N ARG A 242 0.30 5.45 -6.47
CA ARG A 242 1.48 6.31 -6.50
C ARG A 242 1.72 6.96 -5.16
N THR A 243 2.98 7.27 -4.91
CA THR A 243 3.42 7.92 -3.67
C THR A 243 4.36 9.07 -4.01
N ALA A 244 4.26 10.13 -3.23
CA ALA A 244 5.12 11.31 -3.31
C ALA A 244 6.31 11.18 -2.36
N THR A 245 7.46 11.73 -2.77
CA THR A 245 8.72 11.71 -2.01
C THR A 245 8.93 12.96 -1.16
N MET A 246 8.21 14.06 -1.44
CA MET A 246 8.42 15.32 -0.73
C MET A 246 7.37 15.53 0.36
N SER A 247 7.84 15.68 1.60
CA SER A 247 7.14 16.44 2.65
C SER A 247 7.48 17.91 2.43
N SER A 248 6.59 18.72 1.86
CA SER A 248 6.80 20.17 1.84
C SER A 248 5.52 20.97 2.03
N SER A 249 5.72 22.19 2.52
CA SER A 249 4.75 23.06 3.15
C SER A 249 3.88 23.88 2.18
N ASP A 250 4.00 23.71 0.85
CA ASP A 250 3.06 24.31 -0.12
C ASP A 250 2.08 23.26 -0.66
N ARG A 251 0.80 23.42 -0.29
CA ARG A 251 -0.28 22.47 -0.56
C ARG A 251 -1.22 22.87 -1.70
N SER A 252 -0.96 23.95 -2.41
CA SER A 252 -1.83 24.39 -3.51
C SER A 252 -1.86 23.42 -4.72
N THR A 253 -0.91 22.50 -4.82
CA THR A 253 -0.77 21.53 -5.93
C THR A 253 -1.03 20.07 -5.54
N TRP A 254 -1.17 19.76 -4.25
CA TRP A 254 -1.49 18.42 -3.71
C TRP A 254 -2.98 18.19 -3.47
N SER A 255 -3.80 19.25 -3.57
CA SER A 255 -5.26 19.20 -3.40
C SER A 255 -5.98 18.40 -4.49
N ILE A 256 -5.28 18.03 -5.56
CA ILE A 256 -5.77 17.13 -6.59
C ILE A 256 -4.87 15.89 -6.50
N ILE A 257 -5.29 14.87 -5.74
CA ILE A 257 -4.80 13.51 -5.98
C ILE A 257 -5.14 13.23 -7.44
N PRO A 258 -4.15 13.07 -8.35
CA PRO A 258 -4.47 12.94 -9.75
C PRO A 258 -5.33 11.70 -9.94
N ASP A 259 -6.56 11.84 -10.42
CA ASP A 259 -7.40 10.70 -10.78
C ASP A 259 -6.79 9.89 -11.93
N THR A 260 -5.86 10.50 -12.69
CA THR A 260 -5.19 9.91 -13.85
C THR A 260 -3.68 10.03 -13.79
N ASP A 261 -2.97 9.27 -14.63
CA ASP A 261 -1.52 9.36 -14.80
C ASP A 261 -1.06 10.58 -15.61
N GLU A 262 -1.95 11.46 -16.05
CA GLU A 262 -1.62 12.60 -16.90
C GLU A 262 -0.76 13.68 -16.20
N ASP A 263 -0.73 13.67 -14.87
CA ASP A 263 0.02 14.65 -14.07
C ASP A 263 1.53 14.33 -13.92
N CYS A 264 2.05 13.29 -14.59
CA CYS A 264 3.49 12.92 -14.59
C CYS A 264 4.45 14.02 -15.10
N GLY A 265 3.95 15.16 -15.60
CA GLY A 265 4.76 16.24 -16.17
C GLY A 265 4.52 17.64 -15.62
N LYS A 266 3.60 17.84 -14.67
CA LYS A 266 3.27 19.18 -14.16
C LYS A 266 4.05 19.46 -12.87
N ARG A 267 5.15 20.19 -12.97
CA ARG A 267 5.84 20.73 -11.78
C ARG A 267 4.85 21.54 -10.94
N PRO A 268 4.86 21.43 -9.61
CA PRO A 268 4.36 22.50 -8.77
C PRO A 268 5.14 23.79 -9.05
N ASP A 269 4.45 24.92 -8.99
CA ASP A 269 5.05 26.26 -9.07
C ASP A 269 6.22 26.38 -8.06
N PRO A 270 7.40 26.91 -8.44
CA PRO A 270 8.55 26.95 -7.56
C PRO A 270 8.40 28.11 -6.57
N GLY A 271 7.57 27.88 -5.57
CA GLY A 271 7.56 28.65 -4.34
C GLY A 271 7.31 27.67 -3.22
N LEU A 272 8.35 27.30 -2.47
CA LEU A 272 8.37 27.26 -1.00
C LEU A 272 9.59 26.52 -0.46
N ASN A 273 9.89 26.91 0.77
CA ASN A 273 11.08 26.60 1.57
C ASN A 273 11.30 25.10 1.80
N GLU A 274 12.58 24.74 1.74
CA GLU A 274 13.19 23.52 2.27
C GLU A 274 12.98 23.42 3.80
N TYR A 275 12.63 22.23 4.29
CA TYR A 275 12.72 21.87 5.71
C TYR A 275 13.19 20.41 5.84
N ASP A 276 14.16 20.23 6.75
CA ASP A 276 15.12 19.11 6.86
C ASP A 276 14.63 17.87 7.64
N GLN A 277 13.45 17.30 7.38
CA GLN A 277 13.05 16.05 8.10
C GLN A 277 12.43 14.96 7.22
N ALA A 278 12.71 14.99 5.91
CA ALA A 278 12.45 13.86 5.02
C ALA A 278 13.75 13.18 4.54
N GLU A 279 14.93 13.58 5.04
CA GLU A 279 16.22 13.07 4.55
C GLU A 279 16.31 11.54 4.66
N ASP A 280 15.96 10.94 5.81
CA ASP A 280 16.10 9.49 6.01
C ASP A 280 15.15 8.66 5.12
N ASP A 281 13.87 9.06 4.98
CA ASP A 281 12.87 8.35 4.15
C ASP A 281 13.11 8.57 2.65
N VAL A 282 13.55 9.77 2.25
CA VAL A 282 13.96 10.08 0.87
C VAL A 282 15.23 9.33 0.54
N ASP A 283 16.17 9.19 1.46
CA ASP A 283 17.40 8.42 1.25
C ASP A 283 17.08 6.93 1.08
N ALA A 284 16.21 6.34 1.92
CA ALA A 284 15.74 4.98 1.74
C ALA A 284 15.02 4.80 0.38
N MET A 285 14.12 5.71 0.00
CA MET A 285 13.44 5.62 -1.30
C MET A 285 14.40 5.87 -2.48
N SER A 286 15.38 6.75 -2.34
CA SER A 286 16.37 7.06 -3.38
C SER A 286 17.35 5.91 -3.60
N ALA A 287 17.71 5.17 -2.54
CA ALA A 287 18.46 3.93 -2.65
C ALA A 287 17.73 2.89 -3.53
N GLY A 288 16.41 3.00 -3.65
CA GLY A 288 15.60 2.14 -4.51
C GLY A 288 15.76 2.36 -6.02
N PHE A 289 16.40 3.43 -6.48
CA PHE A 289 16.44 3.81 -7.90
C PHE A 289 17.81 4.30 -8.38
N ASP A 290 18.11 4.15 -9.67
CA ASP A 290 19.26 4.83 -10.27
C ASP A 290 18.93 6.30 -10.53
N THR A 291 19.32 7.17 -9.59
CA THR A 291 19.01 8.61 -9.62
C THR A 291 19.66 9.36 -10.79
N ARG A 292 20.66 8.77 -11.46
CA ARG A 292 21.24 9.33 -12.70
C ARG A 292 20.26 9.27 -13.86
N LYS A 293 19.27 8.37 -13.80
CA LYS A 293 18.23 8.17 -14.82
C LYS A 293 16.84 8.54 -14.32
N TYR A 294 16.53 8.24 -13.06
CA TYR A 294 15.20 8.36 -12.48
C TYR A 294 15.17 9.44 -11.40
N SER A 295 14.61 10.60 -11.75
CA SER A 295 14.56 11.76 -10.85
C SER A 295 13.35 11.71 -9.92
N LEU A 296 13.61 11.79 -8.61
CA LEU A 296 12.59 11.88 -7.56
C LEU A 296 12.01 13.29 -7.38
N GLU A 297 12.47 14.29 -8.12
CA GLU A 297 11.93 15.66 -8.09
C GLU A 297 10.59 15.77 -8.85
N LYS A 298 10.13 14.67 -9.46
CA LYS A 298 8.85 14.64 -10.17
C LYS A 298 7.68 14.55 -9.18
N PRO A 299 6.51 15.11 -9.52
CA PRO A 299 5.29 14.85 -8.78
C PRO A 299 4.97 13.35 -8.81
N TRP A 300 4.74 12.77 -7.63
CA TRP A 300 4.34 11.37 -7.47
C TRP A 300 5.26 10.38 -8.21
N PRO A 301 6.60 10.39 -7.97
CA PRO A 301 7.57 9.71 -8.84
C PRO A 301 7.57 8.18 -8.67
N ILE A 302 6.86 7.66 -7.68
CA ILE A 302 6.92 6.26 -7.27
C ILE A 302 5.57 5.59 -7.50
N TYR A 303 5.58 4.42 -8.12
CA TYR A 303 4.50 3.44 -8.00
C TYR A 303 4.79 2.48 -6.85
N ASN A 304 3.79 2.23 -5.99
CA ASN A 304 3.76 1.03 -5.16
C ASN A 304 3.29 -0.12 -6.03
N VAL A 305 4.17 -1.10 -6.24
CA VAL A 305 3.94 -2.22 -7.15
C VAL A 305 3.78 -3.51 -6.37
N LEU A 306 2.73 -4.26 -6.69
CA LEU A 306 2.47 -5.57 -6.14
C LEU A 306 2.97 -6.63 -7.11
N MET A 307 3.91 -7.47 -6.67
CA MET A 307 4.32 -8.64 -7.44
C MET A 307 3.26 -9.73 -7.30
N ILE A 308 2.80 -10.22 -8.44
CA ILE A 308 1.77 -11.25 -8.51
C ILE A 308 2.32 -12.50 -9.18
N GLN A 309 1.91 -13.66 -8.66
CA GLN A 309 2.15 -14.95 -9.29
C GLN A 309 0.84 -15.46 -9.90
N PRO A 310 0.71 -15.48 -11.24
CA PRO A 310 -0.49 -15.97 -11.89
C PRO A 310 -0.76 -17.45 -11.59
N GLY A 311 -1.96 -17.75 -11.13
CA GLY A 311 -2.50 -19.11 -11.01
C GLY A 311 -3.52 -19.41 -12.10
N ARG A 312 -4.16 -20.59 -12.03
CA ARG A 312 -5.20 -20.99 -12.99
C ARG A 312 -6.48 -20.18 -12.87
N THR A 313 -6.84 -19.76 -11.66
CA THR A 313 -8.13 -19.12 -11.33
C THR A 313 -7.95 -17.73 -10.73
N PHE A 314 -6.89 -17.53 -9.96
CA PHE A 314 -6.52 -16.27 -9.33
C PHE A 314 -5.01 -16.15 -9.29
N SER A 315 -4.52 -14.92 -9.13
CA SER A 315 -3.13 -14.61 -8.85
C SER A 315 -2.89 -14.51 -7.35
N ARG A 316 -1.71 -14.93 -6.91
CA ARG A 316 -1.27 -14.77 -5.52
C ARG A 316 -0.39 -13.54 -5.39
N ARG A 317 -0.52 -12.82 -4.28
CA ARG A 317 0.47 -11.83 -3.84
C ARG A 317 1.76 -12.56 -3.46
N VAL A 318 2.89 -12.06 -3.96
CA VAL A 318 4.22 -12.57 -3.64
C VAL A 318 5.00 -11.59 -2.79
N GLY A 319 5.01 -10.32 -3.20
CA GLY A 319 5.78 -9.28 -2.54
C GLY A 319 5.30 -7.91 -2.94
N LEU A 320 5.85 -6.90 -2.29
CA LEU A 320 5.53 -5.50 -2.54
C LEU A 320 6.82 -4.73 -2.73
N GLY A 321 6.81 -3.84 -3.71
CA GLY A 321 7.95 -3.01 -4.01
C GLY A 321 7.56 -1.60 -4.39
N VAL A 322 8.57 -0.85 -4.76
CA VAL A 322 8.44 0.46 -5.37
C VAL A 322 9.11 0.45 -6.75
N CYS A 323 8.51 1.12 -7.72
CA CYS A 323 9.05 1.26 -9.05
C CYS A 323 8.91 2.71 -9.52
N HIS A 324 9.96 3.25 -10.15
CA HIS A 324 9.89 4.61 -10.67
C HIS A 324 8.87 4.70 -11.82
N VAL A 325 8.06 5.76 -11.82
CA VAL A 325 6.94 5.90 -12.79
C VAL A 325 7.41 5.88 -14.24
N ASP A 326 8.55 6.50 -14.55
CA ASP A 326 9.09 6.47 -15.92
C ASP A 326 9.53 5.07 -16.33
N ALA A 327 10.09 4.29 -15.41
CA ALA A 327 10.52 2.92 -15.69
C ALA A 327 9.30 2.04 -15.97
N PHE A 328 8.28 2.16 -15.12
CA PHE A 328 7.01 1.45 -15.28
C PHE A 328 6.30 1.84 -16.57
N ASN A 329 6.26 3.13 -16.91
CA ASN A 329 5.62 3.61 -18.13
C ASN A 329 6.40 3.25 -19.40
N ALA A 330 7.74 3.19 -19.33
CA ALA A 330 8.59 2.76 -20.44
C ALA A 330 8.54 1.25 -20.67
N ALA A 331 8.29 0.46 -19.62
CA ALA A 331 7.99 -0.95 -19.76
C ALA A 331 6.70 -1.16 -20.58
N LYS A 332 6.60 -2.30 -21.26
CA LYS A 332 5.38 -2.69 -21.97
C LYS A 332 4.25 -2.91 -20.95
N THR A 333 3.44 -1.87 -20.75
CA THR A 333 2.33 -1.89 -19.80
C THR A 333 1.03 -2.34 -20.45
N GLU A 334 0.24 -3.10 -19.69
CA GLU A 334 -1.09 -3.58 -20.06
C GLU A 334 -2.09 -3.16 -18.98
N LEU A 335 -3.31 -2.74 -19.34
CA LEU A 335 -4.41 -2.64 -18.38
C LEU A 335 -5.06 -4.02 -18.27
N LYS A 336 -4.99 -4.62 -17.09
CA LYS A 336 -5.43 -6.00 -16.86
C LYS A 336 -6.43 -6.08 -15.72
N ARG A 337 -7.36 -7.03 -15.84
CA ARG A 337 -8.22 -7.46 -14.74
C ARG A 337 -7.48 -8.49 -13.89
N VAL A 338 -7.29 -8.17 -12.62
CA VAL A 338 -6.63 -8.99 -11.62
C VAL A 338 -7.68 -9.59 -10.70
N VAL A 339 -7.53 -10.88 -10.40
CA VAL A 339 -8.26 -11.58 -9.34
C VAL A 339 -7.22 -12.07 -8.36
N LEU A 340 -7.17 -11.49 -7.16
CA LEU A 340 -6.26 -11.93 -6.10
C LEU A 340 -6.95 -12.91 -5.17
N GLY A 341 -6.24 -13.98 -4.81
CA GLY A 341 -6.65 -14.98 -3.81
C GLY A 341 -5.50 -15.42 -2.94
#